data_AF-A0A5F7ZNL8-F1
#
_entry.id   AF-A0A5F7ZNL8-F1
#
_cell.length_a   1.000
_cell.length_b   1.000
_cell.length_c   1.000
_cell.angle_alpha   90.00
_cell.angle_beta   90.00
_cell.angle_gamma   90.00
#
_symmetry.space_group_name_H-M   'P 1'
#
loop_
_entity.id
_entity.type
_entity.pdbx_description
1 polymer ?
#
loop_
_entity_poly.entity_id
_entity_poly.type
_entity_poly.pdbx_seq_one_letter_code
_entity_poly.pdbx_strand_id
1 'polypeptide(L)'
;MVDELVLLLHALLMRHRALTIENSQLMEQLRLLVCERASLLRQVRPPSCPVPFPETFNGESSRLPEFIVQTASYMLVNENRFCNDAMKVAFLISLLTGEAEEWVVPYIEMDSPILGIVLQLPAAGVGAGASLTRKCLEVSSTLAIPGIPPLLI
;
A
#
# COMPACT_ATOMS: atom_id res chain seq x y z
N MET A 1 -11.44 42.81 -40.47
CA MET A 1 -10.29 42.18 -39.78
C MET A 1 -10.48 42.16 -38.27
N VAL A 2 -10.76 43.30 -37.62
CA VAL A 2 -10.96 43.35 -36.15
C VAL A 2 -12.26 42.65 -35.72
N ASP A 3 -13.37 42.84 -36.43
CA ASP A 3 -14.66 42.20 -36.10
C ASP A 3 -14.61 40.67 -36.19
N GLU A 4 -13.85 40.16 -37.16
CA GLU A 4 -13.65 38.73 -37.39
C GLU A 4 -12.81 38.09 -36.27
N LEU A 5 -11.80 38.82 -35.78
CA LEU A 5 -11.00 38.44 -34.62
C LEU A 5 -11.84 38.42 -33.32
N VAL A 6 -12.74 39.40 -33.16
CA VAL A 6 -13.66 39.48 -32.01
C VAL A 6 -14.67 38.33 -32.03
N LEU A 7 -15.21 37.98 -33.19
CA LEU A 7 -16.10 36.82 -33.37
C LEU A 7 -15.38 35.50 -33.04
N LEU A 8 -14.15 35.32 -33.51
CA LEU A 8 -13.34 34.13 -33.22
C LEU A 8 -13.01 34.03 -31.71
N LEU A 9 -12.61 35.14 -31.09
CA LEU A 9 -12.32 35.19 -29.65
C LEU A 9 -13.56 34.86 -28.82
N HIS A 10 -14.72 35.37 -29.20
CA HIS A 10 -15.98 35.05 -28.55
C HIS A 10 -16.31 33.56 -28.70
N ALA A 11 -16.19 33.00 -29.90
CA ALA A 11 -16.41 31.57 -30.14
C ALA A 11 -15.47 30.68 -29.32
N LEU A 12 -14.18 31.05 -29.24
CA LEU A 12 -13.18 30.34 -28.42
C LEU A 12 -13.49 30.44 -26.93
N LEU A 13 -13.92 31.60 -26.43
CA LEU A 13 -14.33 31.77 -25.03
C LEU A 13 -15.56 30.94 -24.70
N MET A 14 -16.54 30.88 -25.61
CA MET A 14 -17.73 30.04 -25.43
C MET A 14 -17.38 28.55 -25.44
N ARG A 15 -16.49 28.11 -26.34
CA ARG A 15 -15.96 26.74 -26.38
C ARG A 15 -15.19 26.38 -25.12
N HIS A 16 -14.32 27.27 -24.64
CA HIS A 16 -13.56 27.08 -23.41
C HIS A 16 -14.49 26.94 -22.19
N ARG A 17 -15.52 27.80 -22.10
CA ARG A 17 -16.54 27.70 -21.03
C ARG A 17 -17.29 26.38 -21.07
N ALA A 18 -17.71 25.93 -22.25
CA ALA A 18 -18.38 24.64 -22.41
C ALA A 18 -17.48 23.48 -21.94
N LEU A 19 -16.22 23.44 -22.37
CA LEU A 19 -15.25 22.44 -21.93
C LEU A 19 -14.98 22.49 -20.42
N THR A 20 -15.01 23.68 -19.83
CA THR A 20 -14.85 23.84 -18.36
C THR A 20 -16.03 23.21 -17.61
N ILE A 21 -17.25 23.37 -18.15
CA ILE A 21 -18.47 22.78 -17.58
C ILE A 21 -18.45 21.25 -17.76
N GLU A 22 -18.06 20.75 -18.92
CA GLU A 22 -17.95 19.31 -19.17
C GLU A 22 -16.90 18.67 -18.24
N ASN A 23 -15.73 19.29 -18.09
CA ASN A 23 -14.70 18.79 -17.17
C ASN A 23 -15.19 18.77 -15.72
N SER A 24 -15.91 19.80 -15.27
CA SER A 24 -16.45 19.81 -13.90
C SER A 24 -17.53 18.74 -13.68
N GLN A 25 -18.37 18.48 -14.69
CA GLN A 25 -19.35 17.40 -14.67
C GLN A 25 -18.70 16.01 -14.64
N LEU A 26 -17.70 15.78 -15.49
CA LEU A 26 -16.95 14.52 -15.52
C LEU A 26 -16.23 14.27 -14.18
N MET A 27 -15.64 15.31 -13.59
CA MET A 27 -15.02 15.24 -12.27
C MET A 27 -16.03 14.84 -11.19
N GLU A 28 -17.25 15.40 -11.21
CA GLU A 28 -18.28 15.02 -10.24
C GLU A 28 -18.78 13.59 -10.46
N GLN A 29 -18.95 13.16 -11.71
CA GLN A 29 -19.30 11.77 -12.02
C GLN A 29 -18.23 10.79 -11.53
N LEU A 30 -16.96 11.10 -11.75
CA LEU A 30 -15.85 10.30 -11.24
C LEU A 30 -15.88 10.23 -9.70
N ARG A 31 -16.16 11.35 -9.04
CA ARG A 31 -16.28 11.40 -7.57
C ARG A 31 -17.40 10.49 -7.06
N LEU A 32 -18.57 10.53 -7.68
CA LEU A 32 -19.71 9.67 -7.32
C LEU A 32 -19.39 8.18 -7.53
N LEU A 33 -18.80 7.82 -8.67
CA LEU A 33 -18.40 6.44 -8.97
C LEU A 33 -17.34 5.93 -7.99
N VAL A 34 -16.39 6.77 -7.56
CA VAL A 34 -15.40 6.41 -6.54
C VAL A 34 -16.07 6.17 -5.19
N CYS A 35 -17.01 7.03 -4.77
CA CYS A 35 -17.78 6.85 -3.52
C CYS A 35 -18.64 5.57 -3.55
N GLU A 36 -19.28 5.30 -4.68
CA GLU A 36 -20.07 4.08 -4.88
C GLU A 36 -19.18 2.84 -4.82
N ARG A 37 -18.04 2.84 -5.54
CA ARG A 37 -17.05 1.76 -5.49
C ARG A 37 -16.57 1.51 -4.06
N ALA A 38 -16.24 2.56 -3.31
CA ALA A 38 -15.83 2.43 -1.90
C ALA A 38 -16.94 1.83 -1.03
N SER A 39 -18.20 2.19 -1.28
CA SER A 39 -19.36 1.65 -0.56
C SER A 39 -19.60 0.18 -0.89
N LEU A 40 -19.50 -0.20 -2.17
CA LEU A 40 -19.60 -1.59 -2.61
C LEU A 40 -18.48 -2.44 -2.03
N LEU A 41 -17.23 -1.93 -2.04
CA LEU A 41 -16.09 -2.61 -1.43
C LEU A 41 -16.25 -2.79 0.09
N ARG A 42 -16.95 -1.88 0.80
CA ARG A 42 -17.31 -2.07 2.20
C ARG A 42 -18.38 -3.14 2.42
N GLN A 43 -19.31 -3.30 1.48
CA GLN A 43 -20.39 -4.29 1.57
C GLN A 43 -19.91 -5.70 1.23
N VAL A 44 -18.96 -5.82 0.32
CA VAL A 44 -18.27 -7.08 0.05
C VAL A 44 -17.39 -7.40 1.25
N ARG A 45 -17.84 -8.31 2.12
CA ARG A 45 -16.93 -8.93 3.08
C ARG A 45 -15.79 -9.56 2.27
N PRO A 46 -14.52 -9.22 2.53
CA PRO A 46 -13.44 -9.95 1.90
C PRO A 46 -13.66 -11.43 2.23
N PRO A 47 -13.53 -12.35 1.26
CA PRO A 47 -13.60 -13.76 1.54
C PRO A 47 -12.64 -14.05 2.69
N SER A 48 -13.13 -14.74 3.73
CA SER A 48 -12.30 -15.09 4.88
C SER A 48 -11.05 -15.76 4.33
N CYS A 49 -9.89 -15.15 4.54
CA CYS A 49 -8.64 -15.69 4.04
C CYS A 49 -8.50 -17.11 4.60
N PRO A 50 -8.49 -18.16 3.77
CA PRO A 50 -8.45 -19.54 4.27
C PRO A 50 -7.12 -19.85 4.96
N VAL A 51 -6.09 -19.03 4.72
CA VAL A 51 -4.76 -19.17 5.31
C VAL A 51 -4.63 -18.20 6.49
N PRO A 52 -4.27 -18.69 7.70
CA PRO A 52 -4.03 -17.84 8.86
C PRO A 52 -2.82 -16.92 8.65
N PHE A 53 -2.74 -15.85 9.43
CA PHE A 53 -1.57 -14.97 9.40
C PHE A 53 -0.32 -15.74 9.85
N PRO A 54 0.85 -15.54 9.22
CA PRO A 54 2.06 -16.27 9.57
C PRO A 54 2.58 -16.01 10.98
N GLU A 55 3.21 -17.02 11.59
CA GLU A 55 3.90 -16.85 12.86
C GLU A 55 5.24 -16.13 12.68
N THR A 56 5.73 -15.51 13.76
CA THR A 56 7.05 -14.90 13.78
C THR A 56 8.15 -15.95 13.83
N PHE A 57 9.29 -15.66 13.22
CA PHE A 57 10.45 -16.54 13.13
C PHE A 57 11.61 -15.97 13.93
N ASN A 58 12.16 -16.78 14.85
CA ASN A 58 13.23 -16.35 15.74
C ASN A 58 14.64 -16.76 15.28
N GLY A 59 14.76 -17.55 14.20
CA GLY A 59 16.03 -18.13 13.74
C GLY A 59 16.15 -19.65 13.91
N GLU A 60 15.17 -20.32 14.51
CA GLU A 60 15.25 -21.77 14.75
C GLU A 60 15.19 -22.59 13.45
N SER A 61 16.32 -23.22 13.08
CA SER A 61 16.47 -23.95 11.80
C SER A 61 15.43 -25.05 11.58
N SER A 62 14.99 -25.74 12.65
CA SER A 62 13.95 -26.78 12.60
C SER A 62 12.59 -26.24 12.11
N ARG A 63 12.29 -24.97 12.40
CA ARG A 63 11.03 -24.29 12.05
C ARG A 63 11.10 -23.52 10.74
N LEU A 64 12.28 -23.40 10.13
CA LEU A 64 12.46 -22.68 8.87
C LEU A 64 11.57 -23.20 7.74
N PRO A 65 11.43 -24.53 7.50
CA PRO A 65 10.55 -25.02 6.45
C PRO A 65 9.08 -24.64 6.66
N GLU A 66 8.61 -24.68 7.90
CA GLU A 66 7.25 -24.30 8.29
C GLU A 66 7.01 -22.81 8.03
N PHE A 67 7.94 -21.96 8.49
CA PHE A 67 7.89 -20.50 8.27
C PHE A 67 7.80 -20.15 6.77
N ILE A 68 8.61 -20.78 5.93
CA ILE A 68 8.60 -20.54 4.48
C ILE A 68 7.27 -20.98 3.85
N VAL A 69 6.75 -22.16 4.21
CA VAL A 69 5.47 -22.65 3.67
C VAL A 69 4.31 -21.73 4.10
N GLN A 70 4.27 -21.32 5.36
CA GLN A 70 3.21 -20.46 5.90
C GLN A 70 3.20 -19.08 5.24
N THR A 71 4.37 -18.45 5.12
CA THR A 71 4.51 -17.13 4.50
C THR A 71 4.24 -17.16 3.00
N ALA A 72 4.74 -18.17 2.26
CA ALA A 72 4.46 -18.35 0.84
C ALA A 72 2.97 -18.59 0.57
N SER A 73 2.32 -19.43 1.38
CA SER A 73 0.88 -19.70 1.28
C SER A 73 0.06 -18.44 1.53
N TYR A 74 0.45 -17.63 2.52
CA TYR A 74 -0.21 -16.37 2.83
C TYR A 74 -0.05 -15.36 1.68
N MET A 75 1.15 -15.22 1.13
CA MET A 75 1.41 -14.34 -0.03
C MET A 75 0.64 -14.76 -1.27
N LEU A 76 0.52 -16.07 -1.53
CA LEU A 76 -0.20 -16.60 -2.68
C LEU A 76 -1.69 -16.24 -2.62
N VAL A 77 -2.33 -16.43 -1.46
CA VAL A 77 -3.75 -16.10 -1.28
C VAL A 77 -3.99 -14.57 -1.29
N ASN A 78 -2.98 -13.80 -0.91
CA ASN A 78 -3.03 -12.35 -0.83
C ASN A 78 -2.25 -11.65 -1.94
N GLU A 79 -2.11 -12.26 -3.12
CA GLU A 79 -1.25 -11.75 -4.22
C GLU A 79 -1.52 -10.27 -4.56
N ASN A 80 -2.79 -9.86 -4.51
CA ASN A 80 -3.24 -8.49 -4.78
C ASN A 80 -2.70 -7.45 -3.78
N ARG A 81 -2.20 -7.89 -2.61
CA ARG A 81 -1.60 -7.05 -1.58
C ARG A 81 -0.08 -6.90 -1.74
N PHE A 82 0.56 -7.76 -2.54
CA PHE A 82 2.00 -7.79 -2.74
C PHE A 82 2.35 -7.37 -4.17
N CYS A 83 2.33 -6.06 -4.44
CA CYS A 83 2.49 -5.54 -5.81
C CYS A 83 3.92 -5.70 -6.39
N ASN A 84 4.91 -6.02 -5.55
CA ASN A 84 6.29 -6.29 -5.98
C ASN A 84 7.02 -7.17 -4.95
N ASP A 85 8.20 -7.67 -5.33
CA ASP A 85 9.01 -8.51 -4.45
C ASP A 85 9.57 -7.75 -3.25
N ALA A 86 9.75 -6.42 -3.35
CA ALA A 86 10.16 -5.60 -2.21
C ALA A 86 9.14 -5.65 -1.06
N MET A 87 7.84 -5.63 -1.36
CA MET A 87 6.79 -5.80 -0.33
C MET A 87 6.76 -7.20 0.27
N LYS A 88 7.08 -8.24 -0.52
CA LYS A 88 7.19 -9.61 -0.01
C LYS A 88 8.37 -9.73 0.95
N VAL A 89 9.52 -9.14 0.60
CA VAL A 89 10.72 -9.11 1.44
C VAL A 89 10.46 -8.31 2.71
N ALA A 90 9.84 -7.12 2.61
CA ALA A 90 9.45 -6.32 3.77
C ALA A 90 8.55 -7.10 4.75
N PHE A 91 7.58 -7.84 4.20
CA PHE A 91 6.69 -8.68 4.99
C PHE A 91 7.44 -9.80 5.70
N LEU A 92 8.36 -10.51 5.03
CA LEU A 92 9.17 -11.54 5.67
C LEU A 92 10.05 -10.96 6.79
N ILE A 93 10.69 -9.82 6.55
CA ILE A 93 11.50 -9.10 7.54
C ILE A 93 10.65 -8.73 8.76
N SER A 94 9.40 -8.29 8.55
CA SER A 94 8.49 -7.92 9.65
C SER A 94 8.11 -9.06 10.59
N LEU A 95 8.28 -10.31 10.13
CA LEU A 95 8.01 -11.52 10.91
C LEU A 95 9.25 -12.04 11.62
N LEU A 96 10.44 -11.47 11.37
CA LEU A 96 11.66 -11.85 12.07
C LEU A 96 11.65 -11.29 13.49
N THR A 97 12.14 -12.09 14.42
CA THR A 97 12.26 -11.77 15.86
C THR A 97 13.55 -12.38 16.39
N GLY A 98 13.98 -12.00 17.59
CA GLY A 98 15.14 -12.61 18.26
C GLY A 98 16.41 -12.58 17.40
N GLU A 99 17.14 -13.70 17.34
CA GLU A 99 18.41 -13.81 16.59
C GLU A 99 18.23 -13.52 15.09
N ALA A 100 17.08 -13.85 14.50
CA ALA A 100 16.80 -13.56 13.10
C ALA A 100 16.58 -12.06 12.83
N GLU A 101 16.00 -11.32 13.78
CA GLU A 101 15.90 -9.86 13.67
C GLU A 101 17.28 -9.21 13.78
N GLU A 102 18.09 -9.62 14.76
CA GLU A 102 19.46 -9.12 14.93
C GLU A 102 20.33 -9.37 13.70
N TRP A 103 20.13 -10.51 13.02
CA TRP A 103 20.82 -10.83 11.78
C TRP A 103 20.51 -9.84 10.63
N VAL A 104 19.27 -9.33 10.54
CA VAL A 104 18.86 -8.47 9.41
C VAL A 104 19.20 -7.00 9.60
N VAL A 105 19.29 -6.52 10.85
CA VAL A 105 19.61 -5.13 11.22
C VAL A 105 20.81 -4.54 10.46
N PRO A 106 22.00 -5.18 10.41
CA PRO A 106 23.15 -4.59 9.71
C PRO A 106 22.91 -4.43 8.21
N TYR A 107 22.13 -5.30 7.57
CA TYR A 107 21.80 -5.17 6.15
C TYR A 107 20.85 -4.01 5.87
N ILE A 108 20.01 -3.66 6.85
CA ILE A 108 19.08 -2.53 6.81
C ILE A 108 19.81 -1.20 7.02
N GLU A 109 20.73 -1.14 7.99
CA GLU A 109 21.43 0.10 8.36
C GLU A 109 22.51 0.52 7.36
N MET A 110 23.06 -0.42 6.57
CA MET A 110 24.16 -0.13 5.65
C MET A 110 23.74 0.45 4.29
N ASP A 111 22.50 0.93 4.11
CA ASP A 111 21.94 1.35 2.81
C ASP A 111 22.29 0.34 1.69
N SER A 112 22.19 -0.95 2.02
CA SER A 112 22.51 -2.01 1.09
C SER A 112 21.64 -1.81 -0.16
N PRO A 113 22.20 -1.82 -1.39
CA PRO A 113 21.43 -1.61 -2.62
C PRO A 113 20.29 -2.63 -2.79
N ILE A 114 20.34 -3.75 -2.06
CA ILE A 114 19.32 -4.81 -2.04
C ILE A 114 18.13 -4.43 -1.12
N LEU A 115 18.35 -3.72 -0.02
CA LEU A 115 17.32 -3.36 0.97
C LEU A 115 16.95 -1.87 0.97
N GLY A 116 17.78 -0.99 0.40
CA GLY A 116 17.49 0.44 0.26
C GLY A 116 16.21 0.69 -0.53
N ILE A 117 15.92 -0.12 -1.55
CA ILE A 117 14.65 -0.06 -2.30
C ILE A 117 13.45 -0.51 -1.46
N VAL A 118 13.64 -1.43 -0.52
CA VAL A 118 12.59 -1.97 0.35
C VAL A 118 12.16 -0.94 1.41
N LEU A 119 13.09 -0.06 1.82
CA LEU A 119 12.86 0.96 2.85
C LEU A 119 12.61 2.38 2.30
N GLN A 120 12.73 2.59 0.98
CA GLN A 120 12.38 3.85 0.31
C GLN A 120 10.85 4.04 0.17
N LEU A 121 10.06 3.71 1.19
CA LEU A 121 8.68 4.20 1.29
C LEU A 121 8.72 5.69 1.72
N PRO A 122 7.73 6.50 1.31
CA PRO A 122 7.75 7.93 1.55
C PRO A 122 7.86 8.20 3.05
N ALA A 123 9.00 8.78 3.45
CA ALA A 123 9.30 9.18 4.80
C ALA A 123 8.33 10.27 5.26
N ALA A 124 7.18 9.87 5.79
CA ALA A 124 6.45 10.68 6.76
C ALA A 124 7.16 10.46 8.10
N GLY A 125 7.96 11.45 8.50
CA GLY A 125 9.00 11.30 9.51
C GLY A 125 8.51 10.80 10.87
N VAL A 126 9.20 9.80 11.42
CA VAL A 126 9.17 9.46 12.85
C VAL A 126 10.54 8.92 13.25
N GLY A 127 11.03 9.40 14.40
CA GLY A 127 12.39 9.27 14.89
C GLY A 127 12.93 7.85 15.12
N ALA A 128 14.25 7.80 15.24
CA ALA A 128 15.04 6.64 15.59
C ALA A 128 14.59 6.07 16.95
N GLY A 129 14.16 4.81 16.99
CA GLY A 129 13.84 4.11 18.24
C GLY A 129 12.60 3.21 18.23
N ALA A 130 11.86 3.12 17.12
CA ALA A 130 10.77 2.15 17.00
C ALA A 130 11.31 0.80 16.47
N SER A 131 11.14 -0.28 17.24
CA SER A 131 11.40 -1.67 16.83
C SER A 131 10.84 -1.92 15.43
N LEU A 132 11.60 -2.62 14.59
CA LEU A 132 11.31 -2.86 13.17
C LEU A 132 9.91 -3.46 12.95
N THR A 133 9.45 -4.26 13.91
CA THR A 133 8.07 -4.76 14.00
C THR A 133 7.04 -3.63 14.01
N ARG A 134 7.25 -2.54 14.76
CA ARG A 134 6.32 -1.40 14.82
C ARG A 134 6.27 -0.62 13.51
N LYS A 135 7.42 -0.37 12.86
CA LYS A 135 7.48 0.31 11.54
C LYS A 135 6.80 -0.49 10.43
N CYS A 136 6.94 -1.81 10.42
CA CYS A 136 6.25 -2.67 9.44
C CYS A 136 4.76 -2.88 9.77
N LEU A 137 4.38 -2.90 11.06
CA LEU A 137 2.98 -2.93 11.47
C LEU A 137 2.25 -1.63 11.10
N GLU A 138 2.94 -0.50 11.13
CA GLU A 138 2.42 0.79 10.67
C GLU A 138 2.18 0.80 9.16
N VAL A 139 3.04 0.14 8.37
CA VAL A 139 2.80 -0.10 6.93
C VAL A 139 1.59 -1.01 6.73
N SER A 140 1.41 -2.05 7.55
CA SER A 140 0.20 -2.90 7.53
C SER A 140 -1.07 -2.14 7.96
N SER A 141 -0.93 -1.17 8.87
CA SER A 141 -2.01 -0.29 9.36
C SER A 141 -2.34 0.83 8.35
N THR A 142 -1.37 1.28 7.57
CA THR A 142 -1.58 2.25 6.48
C THR A 142 -2.25 1.57 5.26
N LEU A 143 -2.09 0.25 5.12
CA LEU A 143 -2.87 -0.61 4.22
C LEU A 143 -4.27 -0.95 4.78
N ALA A 144 -4.67 -0.41 5.93
CA ALA A 144 -6.01 -0.59 6.48
C ALA A 144 -7.06 0.21 5.68
N ILE A 145 -7.57 -0.43 4.63
CA ILE A 145 -8.89 -0.16 4.09
C ILE A 145 -9.91 -0.41 5.24
N PRO A 146 -10.93 0.46 5.43
CA PRO A 146 -11.82 0.43 6.59
C PRO A 146 -12.56 -0.91 6.71
N GLY A 147 -12.33 -1.65 7.80
CA GLY A 147 -13.07 -2.89 8.09
C GLY A 147 -12.35 -3.95 8.94
N ILE A 148 -11.07 -3.77 9.28
CA ILE A 148 -10.34 -4.70 10.15
C ILE A 148 -10.30 -4.10 11.56
N PRO A 149 -10.78 -4.79 12.62
CA PRO A 149 -10.64 -4.29 13.98
C PRO A 149 -9.16 -4.17 14.33
N PRO A 150 -8.76 -3.16 15.13
CA PRO A 150 -7.37 -3.01 15.54
C PRO A 150 -6.93 -4.30 16.24
N LEU A 151 -5.76 -4.79 15.90
CA LEU A 151 -5.11 -5.87 16.65
C LEU A 151 -4.95 -5.38 18.09
N LEU A 152 -5.79 -5.91 18.98
CA LEU A 152 -5.64 -5.80 20.43
C LEU A 152 -4.32 -6.48 20.81
N ILE A 153 -3.33 -5.65 21.12
CA ILE A 153 -2.35 -5.91 22.17
C ILE A 153 -2.68 -4.92 23.29
#